data_AF-A0A9E5K364-F1
#
_entry.id   AF-A0A9E5K364-F1
#
_cell.length_a   1.000
_cell.length_b   1.000
_cell.length_c   1.000
_cell.angle_alpha   90.00
_cell.angle_beta   90.00
_cell.angle_gamma   90.00
#
_symmetry.space_group_name_H-M   'P 1'
#
loop_
_entity.id
_entity.type
_entity.pdbx_description
1 polymer ?
#
loop_
_entity_poly.entity_id
_entity_poly.type
_entity_poly.pdbx_seq_one_letter_code
_entity_poly.pdbx_strand_id
1 'polypeptide(L)'
;MDSVRDAVASGATAEQFAKLQIPTSYRAAVLEKSDAEMFAGVASRDKDPRKSMKLREVPVPELAPDEALVAVMASSINFNTVWSAIFEPVSTFGSLSRLARESSWAKRHDLPYHVVGSDGSGVVLRVGTAVRNWKPGDHVTIHCNHVDDQDPSAHDDSMLGANQRIWGYETNFGGLADLSVVKANQLMPKPAHLSWEEAAVNALCNSTSYRMLVS
;
A
#
# COMPACT_ATOMS: atom_id res chain seq x y z
N MET A 1 -6.15 10.30 12.50
CA MET A 1 -7.21 9.32 12.13
C MET A 1 -8.57 9.68 12.69
N ASP A 2 -8.69 10.19 13.91
CA ASP A 2 -10.00 10.50 14.52
C ASP A 2 -10.85 11.46 13.67
N SER A 3 -10.26 12.54 13.15
CA SER A 3 -10.96 13.46 12.24
C SER A 3 -11.51 12.80 10.97
N VAL A 4 -10.84 11.77 10.45
CA VAL A 4 -11.34 10.99 9.30
C VAL A 4 -12.50 10.11 9.74
N ARG A 5 -12.38 9.43 10.89
CA ARG A 5 -13.45 8.58 11.43
C ARG A 5 -14.71 9.39 11.73
N ASP A 6 -14.56 10.58 12.30
CA ASP A 6 -15.66 11.50 12.56
C ASP A 6 -16.31 12.00 11.26
N ALA A 7 -15.51 12.31 10.23
CA ALA A 7 -16.01 12.68 8.91
C ALA A 7 -16.80 11.54 8.24
N VAL A 8 -16.31 10.29 8.34
CA VAL A 8 -17.03 9.11 7.86
C VAL A 8 -18.34 8.91 8.64
N ALA A 9 -18.30 8.96 9.97
CA ALA A 9 -19.46 8.72 10.82
C ALA A 9 -20.56 9.78 10.64
N SER A 10 -20.17 11.02 10.31
CA SER A 10 -21.10 12.13 10.03
C SER A 10 -21.59 12.20 8.58
N GLY A 11 -21.12 11.31 7.69
CA GLY A 11 -21.49 11.34 6.27
C GLY A 11 -20.99 12.60 5.55
N ALA A 12 -19.77 13.03 5.86
CA ALA A 12 -19.19 14.24 5.30
C ALA A 12 -19.10 14.23 3.76
N THR A 13 -19.26 15.39 3.14
CA THR A 13 -19.18 15.56 1.68
C THR A 13 -17.72 15.51 1.19
N ALA A 14 -17.54 15.34 -0.12
CA ALA A 14 -16.22 15.36 -0.75
C ALA A 14 -15.44 16.66 -0.46
N GLU A 15 -16.12 17.81 -0.44
CA GLU A 15 -15.51 19.11 -0.12
C GLU A 15 -15.05 19.19 1.34
N GLN A 16 -15.75 18.52 2.25
CA GLN A 16 -15.36 18.45 3.66
C GLN A 16 -14.12 17.55 3.83
N PHE A 17 -14.07 16.39 3.17
CA PHE A 17 -12.88 15.53 3.14
C PHE A 17 -11.67 16.25 2.52
N ALA A 18 -11.87 16.99 1.44
CA ALA A 18 -10.82 17.77 0.77
C ALA A 18 -10.21 18.87 1.68
N LYS A 19 -10.95 19.34 2.69
CA LYS A 19 -10.50 20.35 3.67
C LYS A 19 -9.85 19.76 4.92
N LEU A 20 -9.98 18.45 5.17
CA LEU A 20 -9.33 17.80 6.31
C LEU A 20 -7.82 18.02 6.26
N GLN A 21 -7.22 18.48 7.34
CA GLN A 21 -5.77 18.66 7.40
C GLN A 21 -5.07 17.30 7.31
N ILE A 22 -4.12 17.18 6.39
CA ILE A 22 -3.25 16.00 6.30
C ILE A 22 -2.13 16.19 7.33
N PRO A 23 -1.89 15.22 8.23
CA PRO A 23 -0.82 15.34 9.20
C PRO A 23 0.55 15.31 8.51
N THR A 24 1.59 15.78 9.19
CA THR A 24 2.97 15.72 8.64
C THR A 24 3.59 14.33 8.78
N SER A 25 3.12 13.53 9.72
CA SER A 25 3.48 12.12 9.91
C SER A 25 2.25 11.24 10.15
N TYR A 26 2.42 9.94 10.00
CA TYR A 26 1.40 8.94 10.31
C TYR A 26 2.05 7.68 10.89
N ARG A 27 1.25 6.94 11.66
CA ARG A 27 1.66 5.68 12.26
C ARG A 27 1.64 4.55 11.22
N ALA A 28 2.69 3.74 11.19
CA ALA A 28 2.87 2.64 10.26
C ALA A 28 3.61 1.45 10.89
N ALA A 29 3.29 0.24 10.43
CA ALA A 29 4.10 -0.96 10.65
C ALA A 29 5.24 -0.99 9.63
N VAL A 30 6.47 -0.94 10.12
CA VAL A 30 7.67 -0.77 9.28
C VAL A 30 8.74 -1.80 9.58
N LEU A 31 9.54 -2.09 8.55
CA LEU A 31 10.83 -2.75 8.66
C LEU A 31 11.94 -1.72 8.49
N GLU A 32 13.11 -1.96 9.10
CA GLU A 32 14.28 -1.08 8.97
C GLU A 32 15.34 -1.69 8.07
N LYS A 33 15.98 -0.86 7.24
CA LYS A 33 17.07 -1.30 6.36
C LYS A 33 18.28 -1.80 7.14
N SER A 34 18.52 -1.25 8.33
CA SER A 34 19.59 -1.70 9.25
C SER A 34 19.40 -3.13 9.74
N ASP A 35 18.16 -3.63 9.71
CA ASP A 35 17.80 -4.92 10.30
C ASP A 35 17.75 -6.03 9.24
N ALA A 36 18.06 -5.73 7.98
CA ALA A 36 17.93 -6.68 6.86
C ALA A 36 18.69 -8.00 7.07
N GLU A 37 19.79 -7.98 7.83
CA GLU A 37 20.62 -9.15 8.14
C GLU A 37 20.40 -9.68 9.57
N MET A 38 19.41 -9.18 10.32
CA MET A 38 19.21 -9.52 11.74
C MET A 38 18.91 -11.01 11.99
N PHE A 39 18.47 -11.72 10.95
CA PHE A 39 18.15 -13.15 11.00
C PHE A 39 19.19 -14.02 10.26
N ALA A 40 20.37 -13.49 9.96
CA ALA A 40 21.45 -14.28 9.37
C ALA A 40 21.79 -15.49 10.26
N GLY A 41 21.80 -16.69 9.67
CA GLY A 41 22.04 -17.95 10.39
C GLY A 41 20.86 -18.49 11.22
N VAL A 42 19.71 -17.82 11.23
CA VAL A 42 18.48 -18.30 11.90
C VAL A 42 17.64 -19.11 10.91
N ALA A 43 17.19 -20.31 11.29
CA ALA A 43 16.30 -21.12 10.47
C ALA A 43 14.97 -20.38 10.22
N SER A 44 14.42 -20.46 9.00
CA SER A 44 13.21 -19.70 8.60
C SER A 44 12.03 -19.87 9.55
N ARG A 45 11.85 -21.07 10.12
CA ARG A 45 10.78 -21.38 11.10
C ARG A 45 10.91 -20.59 12.40
N ASP A 46 12.13 -20.24 12.79
CA ASP A 46 12.48 -19.58 14.06
C ASP A 46 12.68 -18.06 13.89
N LYS A 47 12.63 -17.55 12.66
CA LYS A 47 12.59 -16.11 12.38
C LYS A 47 11.26 -15.57 12.88
N ASP A 48 11.31 -14.73 13.91
CA ASP A 48 10.13 -14.18 14.58
C ASP A 48 9.81 -12.77 14.02
N PRO A 49 8.74 -12.59 13.23
CA PRO A 49 8.34 -11.29 12.67
C PRO A 49 8.17 -10.19 13.71
N ARG A 50 7.88 -10.54 14.98
CA ARG A 50 7.70 -9.56 16.07
C ARG A 50 8.99 -8.85 16.45
N LYS A 51 10.16 -9.39 16.06
CA LYS A 51 11.47 -8.78 16.33
C LYS A 51 11.86 -7.72 15.29
N SER A 52 11.39 -7.86 14.05
CA SER A 52 11.72 -6.98 12.92
C SER A 52 10.65 -5.91 12.66
N MET A 53 9.37 -6.25 12.86
CA MET A 53 8.26 -5.34 12.65
C MET A 53 8.19 -4.28 13.75
N LYS A 54 8.26 -3.01 13.39
CA LYS A 54 8.23 -1.88 14.31
C LYS A 54 7.05 -0.98 14.03
N LEU A 55 6.40 -0.47 15.08
CA LEU A 55 5.40 0.58 14.95
C LEU A 55 6.09 1.94 15.04
N ARG A 56 6.00 2.76 13.99
CA ARG A 56 6.68 4.07 13.92
C ARG A 56 5.76 5.15 13.36
N GLU A 57 6.04 6.40 13.75
CA GLU A 57 5.59 7.57 13.00
C GLU A 57 6.56 7.81 11.83
N VAL A 58 6.02 7.93 10.62
CA VAL A 58 6.77 8.20 9.40
C VAL A 58 6.17 9.40 8.65
N PRO A 59 6.98 10.20 7.93
CA PRO A 59 6.47 11.36 7.21
C PRO A 59 5.48 10.97 6.11
N VAL A 60 4.45 11.79 5.90
CA VAL A 60 3.56 11.66 4.74
C VAL A 60 4.36 11.97 3.46
N PRO A 61 4.46 11.03 2.51
CA PRO A 61 5.24 11.27 1.30
C PRO A 61 4.47 12.16 0.33
N GLU A 62 5.20 12.89 -0.52
CA GLU A 62 4.60 13.76 -1.56
C GLU A 62 3.82 12.92 -2.58
N LEU A 63 2.60 13.33 -2.92
CA LEU A 63 1.70 12.57 -3.80
C LEU A 63 2.04 12.78 -5.28
N ALA A 64 2.25 11.70 -6.03
CA ALA A 64 2.48 11.78 -7.47
C ALA A 64 1.18 12.11 -8.25
N PRO A 65 1.26 12.58 -9.50
CA PRO A 65 0.09 12.98 -10.29
C PRO A 65 -0.95 11.87 -10.50
N ASP A 66 -0.52 10.60 -10.56
CA ASP A 66 -1.35 9.43 -10.80
C ASP A 66 -1.74 8.67 -9.52
N GLU A 67 -1.45 9.23 -8.35
CA GLU A 67 -1.64 8.56 -7.06
C GLU A 67 -2.84 9.11 -6.25
N ALA A 68 -3.28 8.33 -5.27
CA ALA A 68 -4.21 8.74 -4.23
C ALA A 68 -3.59 8.53 -2.85
N LEU A 69 -3.84 9.48 -1.94
CA LEU A 69 -3.59 9.33 -0.52
C LEU A 69 -4.86 8.78 0.12
N VAL A 70 -4.76 7.61 0.75
CA VAL A 70 -5.89 6.91 1.37
C VAL A 70 -5.69 6.89 2.89
N ALA A 71 -6.73 7.26 3.64
CA ALA A 71 -6.83 6.95 5.05
C ALA A 71 -7.26 5.50 5.21
N VAL A 72 -6.36 4.66 5.71
CA VAL A 72 -6.61 3.23 5.81
C VAL A 72 -7.44 2.96 7.05
N MET A 73 -8.61 2.36 6.84
CA MET A 73 -9.54 1.98 7.91
C MET A 73 -9.22 0.57 8.41
N ALA A 74 -8.84 -0.33 7.49
CA ALA A 74 -8.34 -1.66 7.78
C ALA A 74 -7.39 -2.15 6.68
N SER A 75 -6.55 -3.13 7.03
CA SER A 75 -5.65 -3.85 6.14
C SER A 75 -5.65 -5.33 6.51
N SER A 76 -4.81 -6.13 5.87
CA SER A 76 -4.70 -7.57 6.12
C SER A 76 -3.23 -7.99 6.20
N ILE A 77 -2.98 -9.15 6.81
CA ILE A 77 -1.67 -9.80 6.76
C ILE A 77 -1.70 -10.85 5.66
N ASN A 78 -0.82 -10.68 4.68
CA ASN A 78 -0.60 -11.64 3.60
C ASN A 78 0.71 -12.40 3.82
N PHE A 79 0.90 -13.52 3.09
CA PHE A 79 2.17 -14.26 3.14
C PHE A 79 3.38 -13.39 2.76
N ASN A 80 3.22 -12.48 1.79
CA ASN A 80 4.26 -11.54 1.43
C ASN A 80 4.64 -10.58 2.58
N THR A 81 3.72 -10.28 3.50
CA THR A 81 3.98 -9.48 4.69
C THR A 81 4.85 -10.25 5.67
N VAL A 82 4.58 -11.55 5.84
CA VAL A 82 5.40 -12.44 6.67
C VAL A 82 6.80 -12.56 6.08
N TRP A 83 6.92 -12.80 4.77
CA TRP A 83 8.20 -12.88 4.06
C TRP A 83 9.02 -11.60 4.15
N SER A 84 8.39 -10.43 3.96
CA SER A 84 9.03 -9.13 4.23
C SER A 84 9.60 -9.08 5.64
N ALA A 85 8.79 -9.43 6.64
CA ALA A 85 9.16 -9.31 8.04
C ALA A 85 10.31 -10.25 8.45
N ILE A 86 10.51 -11.36 7.74
CA ILE A 86 11.66 -12.27 8.00
C ILE A 86 12.81 -12.08 6.99
N PHE A 87 12.70 -11.07 6.12
CA PHE A 87 13.65 -10.73 5.05
C PHE A 87 13.93 -11.89 4.07
N GLU A 88 12.90 -12.68 3.73
CA GLU A 88 13.01 -13.82 2.82
C GLU A 88 12.18 -13.65 1.55
N PRO A 89 12.57 -14.31 0.43
CA PRO A 89 13.83 -15.04 0.24
C PRO A 89 15.05 -14.10 0.15
N VAL A 90 14.79 -12.80 -0.08
CA VAL A 90 15.74 -11.70 -0.02
C VAL A 90 15.04 -10.50 0.60
N SER A 91 15.82 -9.56 1.14
CA SER A 91 15.29 -8.32 1.69
C SER A 91 14.55 -7.47 0.64
N THR A 92 13.35 -6.97 0.98
CA THR A 92 12.54 -6.10 0.11
C THR A 92 13.22 -4.78 -0.24
N PHE A 93 14.17 -4.32 0.59
CA PHE A 93 14.93 -3.09 0.33
C PHE A 93 15.68 -3.13 -1.00
N GLY A 94 16.06 -4.32 -1.49
CA GLY A 94 16.64 -4.47 -2.83
C GLY A 94 15.66 -4.12 -3.96
N SER A 95 14.38 -4.50 -3.81
CA SER A 95 13.33 -4.12 -4.76
C SER A 95 13.01 -2.63 -4.71
N LEU A 96 12.96 -2.03 -3.50
CA LEU A 96 12.76 -0.59 -3.31
C LEU A 96 13.87 0.23 -3.97
N SER A 97 15.14 -0.13 -3.76
CA SER A 97 16.27 0.54 -4.41
C SER A 97 16.32 0.34 -5.93
N ARG A 98 15.73 -0.73 -6.47
CA ARG A 98 15.57 -0.92 -7.92
C ARG A 98 14.48 -0.02 -8.47
N LEU A 99 13.30 0.02 -7.84
CA LEU A 99 12.19 0.90 -8.18
C LEU A 99 12.63 2.38 -8.21
N ALA A 100 13.38 2.82 -7.20
CA ALA A 100 13.85 4.20 -7.10
C ALA A 100 14.71 4.69 -8.27
N ARG A 101 15.22 3.80 -9.13
CA ARG A 101 15.99 4.15 -10.32
C ARG A 101 15.13 4.46 -11.54
N GLU A 102 13.84 4.15 -11.50
CA GLU A 102 12.96 4.23 -12.68
C GLU A 102 12.44 5.64 -12.96
N SER A 103 12.18 6.45 -11.92
CA SER A 103 11.66 7.81 -12.11
C SER A 103 11.91 8.71 -10.90
N SER A 104 11.67 10.02 -11.06
CA SER A 104 11.70 10.99 -9.95
C SER A 104 10.70 10.65 -8.86
N TRP A 105 9.49 10.22 -9.23
CA TRP A 105 8.44 9.79 -8.30
C TRP A 105 8.74 8.45 -7.65
N ALA A 106 9.50 7.57 -8.30
CA ALA A 106 9.86 6.29 -7.71
C ALA A 106 10.92 6.41 -6.60
N LYS A 107 11.76 7.46 -6.62
CA LYS A 107 12.84 7.67 -5.64
C LYS A 107 12.38 7.67 -4.19
N ARG A 108 11.18 8.20 -3.92
CA ARG A 108 10.58 8.28 -2.59
C ARG A 108 10.28 6.91 -1.97
N HIS A 109 10.32 5.81 -2.73
CA HIS A 109 10.19 4.46 -2.16
C HIS A 109 11.48 3.92 -1.53
N ASP A 110 12.68 4.37 -1.94
CA ASP A 110 13.96 3.94 -1.34
C ASP A 110 14.28 4.78 -0.10
N LEU A 111 13.77 4.30 1.03
CA LEU A 111 13.90 4.92 2.34
C LEU A 111 14.64 3.97 3.30
N PRO A 112 15.17 4.48 4.43
CA PRO A 112 15.76 3.61 5.45
C PRO A 112 14.74 2.71 6.16
N TYR A 113 13.44 2.86 5.87
CA TYR A 113 12.35 2.05 6.38
C TYR A 113 11.40 1.61 5.25
N HIS A 114 10.67 0.53 5.46
CA HIS A 114 9.65 0.02 4.54
C HIS A 114 8.31 -0.15 5.26
N VAL A 115 7.31 0.65 4.88
CA VAL A 115 5.91 0.48 5.29
C VAL A 115 5.31 -0.66 4.49
N VAL A 116 4.97 -1.76 5.16
CA VAL A 116 4.47 -3.00 4.52
C VAL A 116 2.94 -3.03 4.42
N GLY A 117 2.41 -4.03 3.73
CA GLY A 117 0.98 -4.34 3.67
C GLY A 117 0.44 -4.18 2.26
N SER A 118 -0.10 -5.26 1.71
CA SER A 118 -0.51 -5.33 0.30
C SER A 118 -2.01 -5.38 0.09
N ASP A 119 -2.77 -5.09 1.15
CA ASP A 119 -4.22 -4.99 1.16
C ASP A 119 -4.63 -3.74 1.92
N GLY A 120 -5.80 -3.21 1.60
CA GLY A 120 -6.37 -2.11 2.35
C GLY A 120 -7.81 -1.82 1.98
N SER A 121 -8.57 -1.33 2.95
CA SER A 121 -9.82 -0.62 2.72
C SER A 121 -9.77 0.72 3.44
N GLY A 122 -10.36 1.74 2.84
CA GLY A 122 -10.20 3.08 3.38
C GLY A 122 -10.97 4.14 2.63
N VAL A 123 -10.62 5.39 2.93
CA VAL A 123 -11.26 6.57 2.36
C VAL A 123 -10.20 7.40 1.64
N VAL A 124 -10.47 7.78 0.40
CA VAL A 124 -9.60 8.69 -0.35
C VAL A 124 -9.58 10.05 0.34
N LEU A 125 -8.38 10.57 0.66
CA LEU A 125 -8.20 11.90 1.24
C LEU A 125 -7.76 12.92 0.20
N ARG A 126 -6.82 12.54 -0.67
CA ARG A 126 -6.26 13.39 -1.74
C ARG A 126 -6.02 12.55 -2.98
N VAL A 127 -6.03 13.22 -4.12
CA VAL A 127 -5.71 12.61 -5.41
C VAL A 127 -4.73 13.51 -6.15
N GLY A 128 -3.83 12.90 -6.91
CA GLY A 128 -2.92 13.58 -7.80
C GLY A 128 -3.65 14.25 -8.97
N THR A 129 -2.96 15.16 -9.64
CA THR A 129 -3.55 16.01 -10.69
C THR A 129 -4.02 15.27 -11.94
N ALA A 130 -3.56 14.03 -12.16
CA ALA A 130 -3.96 13.18 -13.29
C ALA A 130 -5.07 12.18 -12.93
N VAL A 131 -5.48 12.08 -11.67
CA VAL A 131 -6.54 11.18 -11.23
C VAL A 131 -7.91 11.74 -11.61
N ARG A 132 -8.73 10.91 -12.27
CA ARG A 132 -10.03 11.33 -12.84
C ARG A 132 -11.24 10.62 -12.23
N ASN A 133 -11.07 9.39 -11.80
CA ASN A 133 -12.19 8.51 -11.40
C ASN A 133 -12.44 8.51 -9.88
N TRP A 134 -11.56 9.14 -9.10
CA TRP A 134 -11.58 9.13 -7.65
C TRP A 134 -11.52 10.54 -7.09
N LYS A 135 -12.18 10.77 -5.97
CA LYS A 135 -12.22 12.05 -5.26
C LYS A 135 -12.16 11.84 -3.74
N PRO A 136 -11.79 12.87 -2.96
CA PRO A 136 -11.86 12.81 -1.51
C PRO A 136 -13.24 12.35 -1.00
N GLY A 137 -13.26 11.45 -0.03
CA GLY A 137 -14.47 10.84 0.53
C GLY A 137 -14.89 9.52 -0.12
N ASP A 138 -14.31 9.12 -1.26
CA ASP A 138 -14.63 7.82 -1.86
C ASP A 138 -14.16 6.66 -0.96
N HIS A 139 -15.06 5.69 -0.73
CA HIS A 139 -14.77 4.47 0.02
C HIS A 139 -14.18 3.42 -0.93
N VAL A 140 -12.97 2.97 -0.64
CA VAL A 140 -12.18 2.12 -1.55
C VAL A 140 -11.66 0.86 -0.88
N THR A 141 -11.45 -0.16 -1.68
CA THR A 141 -10.53 -1.27 -1.43
C THR A 141 -9.35 -1.15 -2.39
N ILE A 142 -8.18 -1.64 -1.99
CA ILE A 142 -6.93 -1.46 -2.72
C ILE A 142 -6.40 -2.83 -3.12
N HIS A 143 -6.20 -3.08 -4.42
CA HIS A 143 -5.48 -4.26 -4.88
C HIS A 143 -3.97 -4.00 -4.98
N CYS A 144 -3.20 -5.08 -4.89
CA CYS A 144 -1.74 -4.97 -4.80
C CYS A 144 -1.01 -4.78 -6.12
N ASN A 145 -1.66 -4.97 -7.28
CA ASN A 145 -1.01 -4.83 -8.57
C ASN A 145 -0.58 -3.38 -8.84
N HIS A 146 0.72 -3.08 -8.69
CA HIS A 146 1.31 -1.78 -8.96
C HIS A 146 2.02 -1.82 -10.31
N VAL A 147 1.45 -1.12 -11.29
CA VAL A 147 1.92 -1.13 -12.68
C VAL A 147 2.26 0.27 -13.17
N ASP A 148 3.17 0.34 -14.13
CA ASP A 148 3.39 1.54 -14.91
C ASP A 148 2.55 1.50 -16.18
N ASP A 149 1.57 2.40 -16.27
CA ASP A 149 0.67 2.46 -17.43
C ASP A 149 1.40 2.91 -18.72
N GLN A 150 2.66 3.36 -18.62
CA GLN A 150 3.50 3.67 -19.79
C GLN A 150 4.26 2.47 -20.35
N ASP A 151 4.30 1.33 -19.66
CA ASP A 151 4.94 0.11 -20.17
C ASP A 151 4.04 -0.56 -21.22
N PRO A 152 4.43 -0.61 -22.52
CA PRO A 152 3.60 -1.21 -23.55
C PRO A 152 3.35 -2.70 -23.34
N SER A 153 4.23 -3.40 -22.62
CA SER A 153 4.05 -4.82 -22.31
C SER A 153 2.90 -5.08 -21.34
N ALA A 154 2.45 -4.06 -20.61
CA ALA A 154 1.32 -4.12 -19.69
C ALA A 154 -0.05 -3.87 -20.38
N HIS A 155 -0.08 -3.48 -21.67
CA HIS A 155 -1.30 -3.00 -22.33
C HIS A 155 -2.25 -4.11 -22.79
N ASP A 156 -1.74 -5.33 -22.99
CA ASP A 156 -2.56 -6.52 -23.26
C ASP A 156 -2.93 -7.25 -21.95
N ASP A 157 -1.95 -7.38 -21.04
CA ASP A 157 -2.16 -7.87 -19.69
C ASP A 157 -1.21 -7.15 -18.72
N SER A 158 -1.79 -6.37 -17.80
CA SER A 158 -1.03 -5.59 -16.82
C SER A 158 -0.16 -6.45 -15.89
N MET A 159 -0.47 -7.74 -15.73
CA MET A 159 0.35 -8.67 -14.95
C MET A 159 1.64 -9.09 -15.67
N LEU A 160 1.75 -8.85 -16.98
CA LEU A 160 2.93 -9.14 -17.79
C LEU A 160 3.86 -7.93 -17.96
N GLY A 161 3.49 -6.77 -17.39
CA GLY A 161 4.33 -5.57 -17.40
C GLY A 161 5.72 -5.88 -16.85
N ALA A 162 6.77 -5.48 -17.56
CA ALA A 162 8.16 -5.76 -17.17
C ALA A 162 8.54 -5.09 -15.83
N ASN A 163 7.80 -4.06 -15.44
CA ASN A 163 7.95 -3.33 -14.18
C ASN A 163 6.77 -3.49 -13.21
N GLN A 164 5.94 -4.52 -13.43
CA GLN A 164 4.89 -4.91 -12.51
C GLN A 164 5.48 -5.21 -11.13
N ARG A 165 4.78 -4.76 -10.09
CA ARG A 165 5.18 -4.91 -8.69
C ARG A 165 4.00 -5.20 -7.79
N ILE A 166 4.29 -5.72 -6.60
CA ILE A 166 3.32 -5.86 -5.52
C ILE A 166 3.45 -4.67 -4.54
N TRP A 167 2.38 -3.88 -4.43
CA TRP A 167 2.30 -2.75 -3.51
C TRP A 167 2.49 -3.18 -2.05
N GLY A 168 3.28 -2.41 -1.28
CA GLY A 168 3.60 -2.72 0.12
C GLY A 168 4.50 -3.94 0.32
N TYR A 169 5.07 -4.47 -0.77
CA TYR A 169 6.08 -5.53 -0.80
C TYR A 169 7.30 -5.10 -1.63
N GLU A 170 7.08 -4.71 -2.89
CA GLU A 170 8.10 -4.18 -3.82
C GLU A 170 8.00 -2.66 -4.00
N THR A 171 6.98 -2.05 -3.39
CA THR A 171 6.85 -0.60 -3.23
C THR A 171 6.73 -0.29 -1.74
N ASN A 172 7.20 0.90 -1.36
CA ASN A 172 6.92 1.45 -0.03
C ASN A 172 5.46 1.92 0.11
N PHE A 173 5.11 2.48 1.26
CA PHE A 173 3.81 3.09 1.56
C PHE A 173 2.64 2.09 1.50
N GLY A 174 2.85 0.89 2.05
CA GLY A 174 1.84 -0.17 2.16
C GLY A 174 0.68 0.13 3.11
N GLY A 175 -0.26 -0.81 3.15
CA GLY A 175 -1.55 -0.68 3.85
C GLY A 175 -1.54 -0.97 5.35
N LEU A 176 -0.47 -1.54 5.93
CA LEU A 176 -0.38 -1.73 7.39
C LEU A 176 0.05 -0.43 8.08
N ALA A 177 -0.74 0.62 7.88
CA ALA A 177 -0.51 1.97 8.37
C ALA A 177 -1.82 2.76 8.49
N ASP A 178 -1.78 3.92 9.14
CA ASP A 178 -2.93 4.83 9.24
C ASP A 178 -3.20 5.54 7.89
N LEU A 179 -2.16 5.78 7.08
CA LEU A 179 -2.24 6.36 5.73
C LEU A 179 -1.47 5.49 4.74
N SER A 180 -1.90 5.51 3.48
CA SER A 180 -1.23 4.82 2.38
C SER A 180 -1.22 5.67 1.11
N VAL A 181 -0.18 5.51 0.30
CA VAL A 181 -0.12 6.07 -1.05
C VAL A 181 -0.17 4.95 -2.08
N VAL A 182 -1.08 5.07 -3.03
CA VAL A 182 -1.35 4.06 -4.05
C VAL A 182 -1.58 4.72 -5.39
N LYS A 183 -1.29 4.02 -6.49
CA LYS A 183 -1.71 4.48 -7.81
C LYS A 183 -3.23 4.44 -7.91
N ALA A 184 -3.82 5.38 -8.64
CA ALA A 184 -5.27 5.46 -8.82
C ALA A 184 -5.87 4.23 -9.51
N ASN A 185 -5.08 3.52 -10.33
CA ASN A 185 -5.47 2.27 -10.98
C ASN A 185 -5.47 1.06 -10.02
N GLN A 186 -5.04 1.21 -8.76
CA GLN A 186 -5.13 0.17 -7.73
C GLN A 186 -6.45 0.17 -6.94
N LEU A 187 -7.22 1.25 -7.09
CA LEU A 187 -8.42 1.48 -6.31
C LEU A 187 -9.60 0.76 -6.94
N MET A 188 -10.42 0.15 -6.09
CA MET A 188 -11.73 -0.41 -6.42
C MET A 188 -12.76 0.13 -5.44
N PRO A 189 -14.04 0.28 -5.83
CA PRO A 189 -15.08 0.71 -4.91
C PRO A 189 -15.20 -0.30 -3.76
N LYS A 190 -15.22 0.18 -2.52
CA LYS A 190 -15.44 -0.70 -1.37
C LYS A 190 -16.83 -1.35 -1.45
N PRO A 191 -16.97 -2.67 -1.28
CA PRO A 191 -18.28 -3.31 -1.14
C PRO A 191 -19.08 -2.68 0.02
N ALA A 192 -20.25 -2.11 -0.30
CA ALA A 192 -21.02 -1.32 0.65
C ALA A 192 -21.62 -2.15 1.79
N HIS A 193 -21.81 -3.45 1.59
CA HIS A 193 -22.39 -4.36 2.56
C HIS A 193 -21.38 -4.98 3.53
N LEU A 194 -20.07 -4.80 3.31
CA LEU A 194 -19.02 -5.31 4.18
C LEU A 194 -18.56 -4.26 5.17
N SER A 195 -18.01 -4.68 6.31
CA SER A 195 -17.24 -3.80 7.19
C SER A 195 -15.91 -3.37 6.52
N TRP A 196 -15.10 -2.55 7.21
CA TRP A 196 -13.79 -2.14 6.69
C TRP A 196 -12.83 -3.32 6.64
N GLU A 197 -12.71 -4.07 7.73
CA GLU A 197 -11.85 -5.25 7.83
C GLU A 197 -12.31 -6.38 6.89
N GLU A 198 -13.61 -6.64 6.75
CA GLU A 198 -14.12 -7.61 5.78
C GLU A 198 -13.80 -7.20 4.33
N ALA A 199 -13.87 -5.91 4.01
CA ALA A 199 -13.52 -5.43 2.68
C ALA A 199 -11.99 -5.50 2.42
N ALA A 200 -11.16 -5.29 3.44
CA ALA A 200 -9.71 -5.24 3.31
C ALA A 200 -9.07 -6.61 3.05
N VAL A 201 -9.63 -7.70 3.57
CA VAL A 201 -9.00 -9.04 3.52
C VAL A 201 -9.06 -9.74 2.16
N ASN A 202 -9.76 -9.16 1.18
CA ASN A 202 -10.07 -9.85 -0.06
C ASN A 202 -9.11 -9.51 -1.20
N ALA A 203 -8.60 -8.28 -1.31
CA ALA A 203 -8.08 -7.77 -2.57
C ALA A 203 -6.94 -8.62 -3.15
N LEU A 204 -5.86 -8.90 -2.40
CA LEU A 204 -4.74 -9.72 -2.87
C LEU A 204 -5.13 -11.20 -3.08
N CYS A 205 -5.60 -11.88 -2.03
CA CYS A 205 -5.85 -13.33 -2.10
C CYS A 205 -7.00 -13.68 -3.07
N ASN A 206 -8.09 -12.92 -3.07
CA ASN A 206 -9.22 -13.17 -3.96
C ASN A 206 -8.83 -12.91 -5.42
N SER A 207 -8.17 -11.79 -5.73
CA SER A 207 -7.76 -11.50 -7.12
C SER A 207 -6.74 -12.51 -7.66
N THR A 208 -5.81 -12.95 -6.81
CA THR A 208 -4.85 -14.01 -7.14
C THR A 208 -5.59 -15.31 -7.47
N SER A 209 -6.51 -15.74 -6.61
CA SER A 209 -7.27 -16.99 -6.80
C SER A 209 -8.20 -16.91 -8.02
N TYR A 210 -8.83 -15.75 -8.23
CA TYR A 210 -9.69 -15.50 -9.38
C TYR A 210 -8.90 -15.65 -10.69
N ARG A 211 -7.73 -15.00 -10.79
CA ARG A 211 -6.87 -15.11 -11.97
C ARG A 211 -6.39 -16.55 -12.19
N MET A 212 -6.10 -17.30 -11.13
CA MET A 212 -5.61 -18.68 -11.25
C MET A 212 -6.67 -19.68 -11.70
N LEU A 213 -7.94 -19.46 -11.36
CA LEU A 213 -9.00 -20.46 -11.49
C LEU A 213 -10.08 -20.12 -12.50
N VAL A 214 -10.26 -18.83 -12.82
CA VAL A 214 -11.42 -18.34 -13.58
C VAL A 214 -11.01 -17.59 -14.84
N SER A 215 -9.94 -16.79 -14.77
CA SER A 215 -9.51 -15.89 -15.85
C SER A 215 -8.40 -16.44 -16.74
#